data_AF-A0AA38HSN1-F1
#
_entry.id   AF-A0AA38HSN1-F1
#
_cell.length_a   1.000
_cell.length_b   1.000
_cell.length_c   1.000
_cell.angle_alpha   90.00
_cell.angle_beta   90.00
_cell.angle_gamma   90.00
#
_symmetry.space_group_name_H-M   'P 1'
#
loop_
_entity.id
_entity.type
_entity.pdbx_description
1 polymer ?
#
loop_
_entity_poly.entity_id
_entity_poly.type
_entity_poly.pdbx_seq_one_letter_code
_entity_poly.pdbx_strand_id
1 'polypeptide(L)'
;MVGLKIVDEILNKSFYKLGLLVGRHPGYFLIVPVLLTLLGITGFQRIHTNIDPEYLFSPINGEGKIERSIVESFFKVNYTSKFNVARITRAGNKDDPWEAAPWPTDPVPLRLSGRFGRVIVTSKDGNKNLLRTVVWKELRLLDGIIQNMTVYHDDDYFTYKDICARWMSDCFQNDILNLDYIMDDVSGHSRFSHSSRNQGQAKCMALSREVTGCSPISPTSECWTRSSGS
;
A
#
# COMPACT_ATOMS: atom_id res chain seq x y z
N MET A 1 25.07 -12.76 49.61
CA MET A 1 26.13 -12.47 48.61
C MET A 1 27.20 -13.58 48.59
N VAL A 2 26.79 -14.86 48.57
CA VAL A 2 27.69 -16.04 48.59
C VAL A 2 27.65 -16.79 47.26
N GLY A 3 26.49 -16.88 46.60
CA GLY A 3 26.34 -17.54 45.30
C GLY A 3 27.18 -16.90 44.17
N LEU A 4 27.32 -15.57 44.15
CA LEU A 4 28.10 -14.86 43.13
C LEU A 4 29.60 -15.21 43.19
N LYS A 5 30.18 -15.34 44.39
CA LYS A 5 31.60 -15.67 44.57
C LYS A 5 31.94 -17.08 44.09
N ILE A 6 31.04 -18.03 44.34
CA ILE A 6 31.21 -19.42 43.91
C ILE A 6 31.14 -19.53 42.38
N VAL A 7 30.22 -18.80 41.75
CA VAL A 7 30.12 -18.74 40.28
C VAL A 7 31.40 -18.14 39.69
N ASP A 8 31.90 -17.03 40.23
CA ASP A 8 33.13 -16.37 39.74
C ASP A 8 34.36 -17.29 39.84
N GLU A 9 34.54 -18.00 40.95
CA GLU A 9 35.66 -18.93 41.11
C GLU A 9 35.60 -20.11 40.13
N ILE A 10 34.39 -20.66 39.90
CA ILE A 10 34.18 -21.74 38.93
C ILE A 10 34.44 -21.24 37.51
N LEU A 11 33.93 -20.05 37.18
CA LEU A 11 34.09 -19.43 35.86
C LEU A 11 35.57 -19.14 35.58
N ASN A 12 36.30 -18.56 36.54
CA ASN A 12 37.73 -18.28 36.43
C ASN A 12 38.54 -19.57 36.22
N LYS A 13 38.22 -20.64 36.97
CA LYS A 13 38.90 -21.92 36.81
C LYS A 13 38.59 -22.57 35.46
N SER A 14 37.37 -22.40 34.96
CA SER A 14 36.95 -22.91 33.64
C SER A 14 37.62 -22.15 32.50
N PHE A 15 37.60 -20.82 32.54
CA PHE A 15 38.26 -19.98 31.54
C PHE A 15 39.77 -20.12 31.55
N TYR A 16 40.40 -20.33 32.72
CA TYR A 16 41.82 -20.64 32.78
C TYR A 16 42.16 -21.95 32.05
N LYS A 17 41.37 -23.01 32.25
CA LYS A 17 41.55 -24.29 31.54
C LYS A 17 41.28 -24.16 30.04
N LEU A 18 40.24 -23.43 29.66
CA LEU A 18 39.91 -23.17 28.26
C LEU A 18 41.03 -22.35 27.58
N GLY A 19 41.50 -21.28 28.23
CA GLY A 19 42.60 -20.45 27.74
C GLY A 19 43.91 -21.22 27.60
N LEU A 20 44.22 -22.11 28.56
CA LEU A 20 45.39 -22.99 28.48
C LEU A 20 45.29 -23.96 27.29
N LEU A 21 44.09 -24.49 27.01
CA LEU A 21 43.84 -25.37 25.88
C LEU A 21 43.97 -24.61 24.54
N VAL A 22 43.43 -23.40 24.45
CA VAL A 22 43.53 -22.52 23.28
C VAL A 22 44.99 -22.14 23.01
N GLY A 23 45.74 -21.78 24.05
CA GLY A 23 47.16 -21.42 23.94
C GLY A 23 48.06 -22.59 23.51
N ARG A 24 47.68 -23.82 23.82
CA ARG A 24 48.43 -25.04 23.44
C ARG A 24 48.14 -25.50 22.01
N HIS A 25 46.98 -25.16 21.45
CA HIS A 25 46.58 -25.51 20.08
C HIS A 25 45.90 -24.33 19.34
N PRO A 26 46.61 -23.24 19.04
CA PRO A 26 46.00 -22.00 18.52
C PRO A 26 45.39 -22.15 17.11
N GLY A 27 45.93 -23.02 16.25
CA GLY A 27 45.48 -23.17 14.86
C GLY A 27 44.04 -23.65 14.71
N TYR A 28 43.63 -24.67 15.47
CA TYR A 28 42.26 -25.21 15.42
C TYR A 28 41.22 -24.17 15.88
N PHE A 29 41.54 -23.42 16.93
CA PHE A 29 40.66 -22.37 17.46
C PHE A 29 40.55 -21.13 16.56
N LEU A 30 41.43 -20.96 15.56
CA LEU A 30 41.31 -19.93 14.53
C LEU A 30 40.60 -20.45 13.28
N ILE A 31 40.98 -21.63 12.79
CA ILE A 31 40.46 -22.17 11.52
C ILE A 31 38.98 -22.54 11.64
N VAL A 32 38.58 -23.19 12.74
CA VAL A 32 37.21 -23.65 12.95
C VAL A 32 36.19 -22.50 12.93
N PRO A 33 36.31 -21.43 13.73
CA PRO A 33 35.36 -20.33 13.69
C PRO A 33 35.41 -19.56 12.36
N VAL A 34 36.58 -19.41 11.73
CA VAL A 34 36.68 -18.76 10.41
C VAL A 34 35.89 -19.56 9.36
N LEU A 35 36.08 -20.88 9.30
CA LEU A 35 35.35 -21.73 8.36
C LEU A 35 33.85 -21.72 8.65
N LEU A 36 33.45 -21.75 9.93
CA LEU A 36 32.05 -21.62 10.33
C LEU A 36 31.44 -20.27 9.89
N THR A 37 32.18 -19.17 10.04
CA THR A 37 31.72 -17.84 9.58
C THR A 37 31.61 -17.77 8.06
N LEU A 38 32.55 -18.35 7.32
CA LEU A 38 32.50 -18.40 5.86
C LEU A 38 31.31 -19.22 5.37
N LEU A 39 31.05 -20.38 5.99
CA LEU A 39 29.84 -21.16 5.73
C LEU A 39 28.57 -20.37 6.04
N GLY A 40 28.53 -19.63 7.15
CA GLY A 40 27.40 -18.75 7.49
C GLY A 40 27.19 -17.61 6.48
N ILE A 41 28.28 -17.03 5.96
CA ILE A 41 28.24 -15.96 4.95
C ILE A 41 27.61 -16.46 3.65
N THR A 42 27.84 -17.72 3.26
CA THR A 42 27.19 -18.27 2.05
C THR A 42 25.65 -18.25 2.12
N GLY A 43 25.06 -18.24 3.32
CA GLY A 43 23.62 -18.09 3.51
C GLY A 43 23.07 -16.73 3.06
N PHE A 44 23.89 -15.67 3.07
CA PHE A 44 23.49 -14.34 2.60
C PHE A 44 23.23 -14.29 1.10
N GLN A 45 23.68 -15.28 0.31
CA GLN A 45 23.44 -15.33 -1.13
C GLN A 45 21.95 -15.44 -1.51
N ARG A 46 21.09 -15.91 -0.59
CA ARG A 46 19.64 -16.04 -0.81
C ARG A 46 18.80 -15.08 0.04
N ILE A 47 19.33 -13.92 0.40
CA ILE A 47 18.54 -12.93 1.13
C ILE A 47 17.46 -12.32 0.22
N HIS A 48 16.20 -12.53 0.56
CA HIS A 48 15.07 -11.91 -0.13
C HIS A 48 14.66 -10.63 0.60
N THR A 49 14.69 -9.49 -0.07
CA THR A 49 14.31 -8.20 0.51
C THR A 49 12.92 -7.81 0.05
N ASN A 50 11.97 -7.74 0.99
CA ASN A 50 10.64 -7.22 0.70
C ASN A 50 10.65 -5.71 0.93
N ILE A 51 10.33 -4.94 -0.10
CA ILE A 51 10.26 -3.47 -0.03
C ILE A 51 8.82 -2.95 0.04
N ASP A 52 7.82 -3.84 0.14
CA ASP A 52 6.43 -3.42 0.20
C ASP A 52 6.12 -2.75 1.54
N PRO A 53 5.73 -1.48 1.56
CA PRO A 53 5.35 -0.79 2.79
C PRO A 53 4.12 -1.45 3.44
N GLU A 54 3.20 -2.01 2.66
CA GLU A 54 2.03 -2.71 3.21
C GLU A 54 2.48 -3.91 4.06
N TYR A 55 3.40 -4.73 3.57
CA TYR A 55 3.93 -5.87 4.32
C TYR A 55 4.70 -5.44 5.58
N LEU A 56 5.49 -4.37 5.48
CA LEU A 56 6.35 -3.92 6.58
C LEU A 56 5.59 -3.23 7.72
N PHE A 57 4.47 -2.56 7.43
CA PHE A 57 3.74 -1.74 8.41
C PHE A 57 2.39 -2.33 8.84
N SER A 58 1.89 -3.37 8.19
CA SER A 58 0.61 -3.96 8.54
C SER A 58 0.71 -5.45 8.86
N PRO A 59 0.01 -5.92 9.92
CA PRO A 59 0.03 -7.33 10.28
C PRO A 59 -0.48 -8.20 9.13
N ILE A 60 0.09 -9.40 8.98
CA ILE A 60 -0.27 -10.34 7.90
C ILE A 60 -1.73 -10.79 8.05
N ASN A 61 -2.17 -11.07 9.28
CA ASN A 61 -3.50 -11.59 9.60
C ASN A 61 -4.41 -10.53 10.24
N GLY A 62 -4.52 -9.34 9.63
CA GLY A 62 -5.48 -8.33 10.07
C GLY A 62 -6.89 -8.63 9.54
N GLU A 63 -7.92 -8.48 10.37
CA GLU A 63 -9.35 -8.62 9.95
C GLU A 63 -9.66 -7.81 8.68
N GLY A 64 -9.15 -6.57 8.61
CA GLY A 64 -9.32 -5.72 7.42
C GLY A 64 -8.64 -6.26 6.15
N LYS A 65 -7.58 -7.09 6.26
CA LYS A 65 -6.98 -7.77 5.08
C LYS A 65 -7.81 -8.97 4.64
N ILE A 66 -8.45 -9.67 5.57
CA ILE A 66 -9.32 -10.82 5.28
C ILE A 66 -10.60 -10.35 4.58
N GLU A 67 -11.31 -9.38 5.15
CA GLU A 67 -12.54 -8.86 4.53
C GLU A 67 -12.28 -8.30 3.13
N ARG A 68 -11.14 -7.63 2.98
CA ARG A 68 -10.68 -7.07 1.73
C ARG A 68 -10.33 -8.13 0.68
N SER A 69 -9.70 -9.25 1.06
CA SER A 69 -9.39 -10.33 0.11
C SER A 69 -10.67 -11.01 -0.42
N ILE A 70 -11.70 -11.08 0.43
CA ILE A 70 -13.04 -11.51 0.03
C ILE A 70 -13.66 -10.51 -0.96
N VAL A 71 -13.57 -9.21 -0.71
CA VAL A 71 -14.05 -8.19 -1.67
C VAL A 71 -13.29 -8.29 -3.00
N GLU A 72 -11.98 -8.48 -2.98
CA GLU A 72 -11.14 -8.61 -4.17
C GLU A 72 -11.47 -9.88 -4.99
N SER A 73 -11.93 -10.96 -4.33
CA SER A 73 -12.32 -12.20 -5.01
C SER A 73 -13.67 -12.06 -5.72
N PHE A 74 -14.66 -11.41 -5.10
CA PHE A 74 -15.98 -11.16 -5.67
C PHE A 74 -15.98 -10.01 -6.70
N PHE A 75 -15.22 -8.95 -6.43
CA PHE A 75 -15.16 -7.74 -7.26
C PHE A 75 -13.79 -7.60 -7.92
N LYS A 76 -13.44 -8.52 -8.81
CA LYS A 76 -12.20 -8.45 -9.59
C LYS A 76 -12.12 -7.17 -10.44
N VAL A 77 -10.97 -6.52 -10.42
CA VAL A 77 -10.64 -5.36 -11.28
C VAL A 77 -10.06 -5.88 -12.59
N ASN A 78 -10.67 -5.50 -13.72
CA ASN A 78 -10.17 -5.85 -15.04
C ASN A 78 -9.73 -4.58 -15.76
N TYR A 79 -8.41 -4.44 -15.97
CA TYR A 79 -7.82 -3.25 -16.60
C TYR A 79 -8.03 -3.20 -18.13
N THR A 80 -8.39 -4.32 -18.75
CA THR A 80 -8.39 -4.49 -20.21
C THR A 80 -9.73 -4.16 -20.85
N SER A 81 -10.85 -4.41 -20.18
CA SER A 81 -12.18 -4.20 -20.79
C SER A 81 -13.27 -3.70 -19.83
N LYS A 82 -13.05 -3.77 -18.50
CA LYS A 82 -14.08 -3.39 -17.51
C LYS A 82 -13.44 -2.67 -16.32
N PHE A 83 -12.63 -1.65 -16.62
CA PHE A 83 -11.95 -0.89 -15.58
C PHE A 83 -12.90 0.08 -14.86
N ASN A 84 -13.01 -0.04 -13.54
CA ASN A 84 -13.78 0.90 -12.73
C ASN A 84 -12.96 1.37 -11.53
N VAL A 85 -12.80 2.68 -11.39
CA VAL A 85 -12.00 3.31 -10.33
C VAL A 85 -12.56 3.01 -8.94
N ALA A 86 -13.88 2.92 -8.78
CA ALA A 86 -14.54 2.64 -7.50
C ALA A 86 -14.32 1.21 -6.99
N ARG A 87 -13.76 0.31 -7.83
CA ARG A 87 -13.45 -1.08 -7.47
C ARG A 87 -12.01 -1.27 -7.00
N ILE A 88 -11.19 -0.21 -7.02
CA ILE A 88 -9.80 -0.28 -6.59
C ILE A 88 -9.76 -0.32 -5.06
N THR A 89 -9.34 -1.45 -4.52
CA THR A 89 -9.10 -1.59 -3.09
C THR A 89 -7.63 -1.29 -2.76
N ARG A 90 -6.65 -1.67 -3.61
CA ARG A 90 -5.18 -1.64 -3.31
C ARG A 90 -4.52 -0.32 -3.70
N ALA A 91 -3.55 0.11 -2.90
CA ALA A 91 -2.54 1.09 -3.31
C ALA A 91 -1.33 0.32 -3.85
N GLY A 92 -1.20 0.21 -5.18
CA GLY A 92 -0.35 -0.82 -5.77
C GLY A 92 1.14 -0.73 -5.49
N ASN A 93 1.74 -1.88 -5.15
CA ASN A 93 3.18 -2.16 -5.16
C ASN A 93 3.46 -3.49 -5.89
N LYS A 94 4.72 -3.71 -6.33
CA LYS A 94 5.06 -4.84 -7.24
C LYS A 94 5.27 -6.16 -6.50
N ASP A 95 5.53 -6.13 -5.21
CA ASP A 95 6.24 -7.25 -4.59
C ASP A 95 5.35 -8.08 -3.65
N ASP A 96 4.03 -7.82 -3.62
CA ASP A 96 3.03 -8.54 -2.81
C ASP A 96 3.31 -10.06 -2.79
N PRO A 97 3.97 -10.58 -1.75
CA PRO A 97 4.37 -11.97 -1.73
C PRO A 97 3.14 -12.86 -1.53
N TRP A 98 3.19 -14.01 -2.20
CA TRP A 98 2.15 -15.01 -2.37
C TRP A 98 1.71 -15.78 -1.11
N GLU A 99 1.88 -15.28 0.11
CA GLU A 99 1.58 -16.08 1.32
C GLU A 99 0.74 -15.32 2.35
N ALA A 100 -0.58 -15.37 2.19
CA ALA A 100 -1.54 -15.55 3.29
C ALA A 100 -2.98 -15.49 2.75
N ALA A 101 -3.40 -16.51 1.98
CA ALA A 101 -4.81 -16.87 1.92
C ALA A 101 -5.05 -17.97 2.95
N PRO A 102 -5.83 -17.74 4.02
CA PRO A 102 -6.26 -18.81 4.90
C PRO A 102 -7.32 -19.64 4.14
N TRP A 103 -6.95 -20.87 3.79
CA TRP A 103 -7.84 -21.99 3.43
C TRP A 103 -8.39 -22.06 1.99
N PRO A 104 -8.76 -23.28 1.53
CA PRO A 104 -8.42 -23.75 0.21
C PRO A 104 -9.60 -23.58 -0.75
N THR A 105 -9.39 -22.84 -1.82
CA THR A 105 -9.75 -23.21 -3.19
C THR A 105 -9.39 -22.04 -4.08
N ASP A 106 -8.70 -22.39 -5.16
CA ASP A 106 -8.38 -21.55 -6.31
C ASP A 106 -7.18 -20.59 -6.15
N PRO A 107 -6.13 -20.75 -6.99
CA PRO A 107 -5.08 -19.75 -7.10
C PRO A 107 -5.67 -18.47 -7.70
N VAL A 108 -5.91 -17.47 -6.85
CA VAL A 108 -6.30 -16.13 -7.31
C VAL A 108 -5.03 -15.46 -7.87
N PRO A 109 -5.01 -15.03 -9.14
CA PRO A 109 -3.87 -14.29 -9.67
C PRO A 109 -3.69 -12.98 -8.87
N LEU A 110 -2.65 -12.95 -8.03
CA LEU A 110 -2.21 -11.81 -7.22
C LEU A 110 -1.53 -10.76 -8.12
N ARG A 111 -2.27 -10.28 -9.12
CA ARG A 111 -1.80 -9.25 -10.06
C ARG A 111 -2.81 -8.11 -10.19
N LEU A 112 -3.50 -7.80 -9.09
CA LEU A 112 -4.65 -6.89 -9.10
C LEU A 112 -4.32 -5.46 -8.69
N SER A 113 -3.11 -5.19 -8.21
CA SER A 113 -2.68 -3.83 -7.88
C SER A 113 -2.08 -3.16 -9.11
N GLY A 114 -2.90 -2.50 -9.91
CA GLY A 114 -2.42 -1.62 -10.97
C GLY A 114 -1.62 -0.48 -10.36
N ARG A 115 -0.40 -0.26 -10.85
CA ARG A 115 0.35 0.96 -10.54
C ARG A 115 -0.25 2.09 -11.38
N PHE A 116 -0.99 3.00 -10.74
CA PHE A 116 -1.51 4.18 -11.40
C PHE A 116 -0.54 5.33 -11.27
N GLY A 117 -0.25 6.01 -12.38
CA GLY A 117 0.36 7.34 -12.34
C GLY A 117 -0.65 8.32 -11.74
N ARG A 118 -0.25 9.04 -10.69
CA ARG A 118 -1.05 10.14 -10.12
C ARG A 118 -0.30 11.45 -10.31
N VAL A 119 -0.99 12.43 -10.87
CA VAL A 119 -0.46 13.79 -11.04
C VAL A 119 -1.17 14.68 -10.03
N ILE A 120 -0.38 15.34 -9.18
CA ILE A 120 -0.88 16.32 -8.21
C ILE A 120 -0.42 17.69 -8.68
N VAL A 121 -1.38 18.57 -8.97
CA VAL A 121 -1.11 19.91 -9.49
C VAL A 121 -1.39 20.95 -8.40
N THR A 122 -0.46 21.89 -8.24
CA THR A 122 -0.56 23.00 -7.30
C THR A 122 -0.26 24.32 -8.01
N SER A 123 -0.90 25.40 -7.55
CA SER A 123 -0.72 26.74 -8.12
C SER A 123 0.55 27.38 -7.58
N LYS A 124 1.36 27.96 -8.47
CA LYS A 124 2.57 28.71 -8.12
C LYS A 124 2.28 30.15 -7.71
N ASP A 125 1.18 30.73 -8.17
CA ASP A 125 0.88 32.17 -8.08
C ASP A 125 0.45 32.63 -6.67
N GLY A 126 0.67 31.80 -5.65
CA GLY A 126 0.24 32.05 -4.27
C GLY A 126 -1.29 31.95 -4.06
N ASN A 127 -2.06 31.83 -5.14
CA ASN A 127 -3.49 31.64 -5.06
C ASN A 127 -3.88 30.17 -4.91
N LYS A 128 -4.63 29.84 -3.86
CA LYS A 128 -5.06 28.45 -3.57
C LYS A 128 -6.16 27.93 -4.50
N ASN A 129 -6.78 28.80 -5.30
CA ASN A 129 -7.89 28.41 -6.17
C ASN A 129 -7.36 27.83 -7.48
N LEU A 130 -7.46 26.51 -7.64
CA LEU A 130 -7.08 25.79 -8.86
C LEU A 130 -8.17 25.80 -9.95
N LEU A 131 -9.43 26.04 -9.56
CA LEU A 131 -10.58 26.05 -10.48
C LEU A 131 -10.71 27.39 -11.22
N ARG A 132 -9.64 27.77 -11.94
CA ARG A 132 -9.58 28.98 -12.75
C ARG A 132 -9.33 28.60 -14.19
N THR A 133 -9.90 29.38 -15.10
CA THR A 133 -9.76 29.19 -16.55
C THR A 133 -8.30 29.18 -16.98
N VAL A 134 -7.45 30.02 -16.37
CA VAL A 134 -6.00 30.07 -16.64
C VAL A 134 -5.31 28.75 -16.27
N VAL A 135 -5.54 28.25 -15.05
CA VAL A 135 -4.97 26.98 -14.57
C VAL A 135 -5.53 25.79 -15.36
N TRP A 136 -6.81 25.87 -15.77
CA TRP A 136 -7.45 24.82 -16.55
C TRP A 136 -6.83 24.63 -17.94
N LYS A 137 -6.44 25.73 -18.60
CA LYS A 137 -5.71 25.68 -19.88
C LYS A 137 -4.36 24.98 -19.73
N GLU A 138 -3.65 25.22 -18.63
CA GLU A 138 -2.39 24.53 -18.33
C GLU A 138 -2.60 23.04 -18.04
N LEU A 139 -3.66 22.70 -17.30
CA LEU A 139 -4.04 21.31 -17.04
C LEU A 139 -4.33 20.54 -18.34
N ARG A 140 -5.03 21.16 -19.29
CA ARG A 140 -5.27 20.58 -20.63
C ARG A 140 -3.98 20.35 -21.42
N LEU A 141 -3.06 21.32 -21.35
CA LEU A 141 -1.76 21.18 -21.99
C LEU A 141 -0.97 20.01 -21.39
N LEU A 142 -0.97 19.89 -20.06
CA LEU A 142 -0.32 18.79 -19.35
C LEU A 142 -0.90 17.42 -19.74
N ASP A 143 -2.22 17.31 -19.80
CA ASP A 143 -2.90 16.08 -20.24
C ASP A 143 -2.54 15.72 -21.68
N GLY A 144 -2.46 16.71 -22.58
CA GLY A 144 -1.99 16.50 -23.95
C GLY A 144 -0.56 15.98 -24.04
N ILE A 145 0.35 16.48 -23.19
CA ILE A 145 1.73 15.96 -23.10
C ILE A 145 1.72 14.51 -22.62
N ILE A 146 0.94 14.20 -21.58
CA ILE A 146 0.85 12.84 -21.02
C ILE A 146 0.31 11.86 -22.05
N GLN A 147 -0.72 12.23 -22.82
CA GLN A 147 -1.29 11.34 -23.84
C GLN A 147 -0.35 11.11 -25.04
N ASN A 148 0.53 12.08 -25.34
CA ASN A 148 1.49 11.99 -26.43
C ASN A 148 2.84 11.35 -26.02
N MET A 149 3.01 11.01 -24.74
CA MET A 149 4.27 10.45 -24.28
C MET A 149 4.47 9.02 -24.78
N THR A 150 5.73 8.69 -25.07
CA THR A 150 6.17 7.33 -25.41
C THR A 150 7.17 6.84 -24.38
N VAL A 151 6.98 5.62 -23.90
CA VAL A 151 7.87 4.98 -22.92
C VAL A 151 8.52 3.77 -23.58
N TYR A 152 9.84 3.63 -23.42
CA TYR A 152 10.57 2.47 -23.90
C TYR A 152 10.67 1.40 -22.80
N HIS A 153 10.22 0.18 -23.08
CA HIS A 153 10.27 -0.96 -22.16
C HIS A 153 10.35 -2.26 -22.95
N ASP A 154 11.16 -3.22 -22.52
CA ASP A 154 11.29 -4.55 -23.14
C ASP A 154 11.43 -4.53 -24.68
N ASP A 155 12.34 -3.67 -25.17
CA ASP A 155 12.64 -3.46 -26.59
C ASP A 155 11.54 -2.82 -27.46
N ASP A 156 10.40 -2.46 -26.85
CA ASP A 156 9.27 -1.82 -27.54
C ASP A 156 8.97 -0.41 -27.00
N TYR A 157 8.38 0.41 -27.87
CA TYR A 157 7.85 1.73 -27.50
C TYR A 157 6.35 1.62 -27.23
N PHE A 158 5.95 1.99 -26.02
CA PHE A 158 4.56 2.02 -25.58
C PHE A 158 4.03 3.45 -25.55
N THR A 159 2.86 3.67 -26.14
CA THR A 159 2.12 4.93 -26.03
C THR A 159 1.12 4.85 -24.87
N TYR A 160 0.59 6.01 -24.45
CA TYR A 160 -0.49 6.06 -23.47
C TYR A 160 -1.69 5.16 -23.83
N LYS A 161 -2.04 5.09 -25.12
CA LYS A 161 -3.18 4.28 -25.61
C LYS A 161 -2.94 2.78 -25.48
N ASP A 162 -1.70 2.33 -25.44
CA ASP A 162 -1.35 0.92 -25.32
C ASP A 162 -1.45 0.44 -23.87
N ILE A 163 -1.14 1.33 -22.92
CA ILE A 163 -1.04 1.00 -21.48
C ILE A 163 -2.23 1.49 -20.63
N CYS A 164 -3.10 2.33 -21.17
CA CYS A 164 -4.24 2.87 -20.43
C CYS A 164 -5.18 1.75 -19.95
N ALA A 165 -5.84 1.98 -18.81
CA ALA A 165 -6.94 1.14 -18.39
C ALA A 165 -8.16 1.41 -19.28
N ARG A 166 -8.83 0.35 -19.76
CA ARG A 166 -9.92 0.45 -20.73
C ARG A 166 -11.27 0.13 -20.12
N TRP A 167 -12.25 0.92 -20.52
CA TRP A 167 -13.66 0.59 -20.36
C TRP A 167 -14.20 0.23 -21.75
N MET A 168 -14.55 -1.04 -21.92
CA MET A 168 -14.87 -1.65 -23.21
C MET A 168 -13.70 -1.50 -24.20
N SER A 169 -13.80 -0.63 -25.20
CA SER A 169 -12.76 -0.37 -26.20
C SER A 169 -11.89 0.84 -25.88
N ASP A 170 -12.38 1.74 -25.03
CA ASP A 170 -11.84 3.09 -24.92
C ASP A 170 -11.03 3.25 -23.64
N CYS A 171 -9.97 4.07 -23.70
CA CYS A 171 -9.22 4.45 -22.51
C CYS A 171 -10.15 5.19 -21.54
N PHE A 172 -10.03 4.86 -20.26
CA PHE A 172 -10.71 5.60 -19.20
C PHE A 172 -10.26 7.07 -19.23
N GLN A 173 -11.21 7.98 -19.38
CA GLN A 173 -10.96 9.42 -19.42
C GLN A 173 -11.17 10.04 -18.05
N ASN A 174 -10.41 11.10 -17.77
CA ASN A 174 -10.57 11.87 -16.54
C ASN A 174 -11.82 12.77 -16.65
N ASP A 175 -12.91 12.39 -15.99
CA ASP A 175 -14.17 13.16 -15.99
C ASP A 175 -13.99 14.60 -15.52
N ILE A 176 -13.02 14.86 -14.64
CA ILE A 176 -12.73 16.22 -14.15
C ILE A 176 -12.34 17.15 -15.30
N LEU A 177 -11.59 16.70 -16.31
CA LEU A 177 -11.14 17.55 -17.41
C LEU A 177 -12.27 17.92 -18.39
N ASN A 178 -13.39 17.19 -18.36
CA ASN A 178 -14.56 17.51 -19.17
C ASN A 178 -15.34 18.72 -18.65
N LEU A 179 -14.99 19.27 -17.48
CA LEU A 179 -15.66 20.42 -16.87
C LEU A 179 -15.38 21.76 -17.55
N ASP A 180 -14.55 21.77 -18.60
CA ASP A 180 -14.08 22.94 -19.34
C ASP A 180 -15.20 23.93 -19.70
N TYR A 181 -16.37 23.41 -20.10
CA TYR A 181 -17.51 24.21 -20.56
C TYR A 181 -18.19 25.02 -19.45
N ILE A 182 -18.00 24.70 -18.18
CA ILE A 182 -18.56 25.47 -17.05
C ILE A 182 -17.50 26.25 -16.29
N MET A 183 -16.23 26.20 -16.70
CA MET A 183 -15.15 26.85 -15.94
C MET A 183 -15.29 28.37 -15.92
N ASP A 184 -15.85 28.96 -16.98
CA ASP A 184 -16.15 30.39 -17.03
C ASP A 184 -17.21 30.76 -15.97
N ASP A 185 -18.27 29.96 -15.82
CA ASP A 185 -19.35 30.18 -14.86
C ASP A 185 -18.93 29.93 -13.40
N VAL A 186 -18.14 28.88 -13.17
CA VAL A 186 -17.65 28.48 -11.84
C VAL A 186 -16.61 29.47 -11.31
N SER A 187 -15.78 30.04 -12.20
CA SER A 187 -14.81 31.06 -11.81
C SER A 187 -15.48 32.38 -11.38
N GLY A 188 -16.65 32.70 -11.96
CA GLY A 188 -17.44 33.89 -11.61
C GLY A 188 -18.28 33.74 -10.35
N HIS A 189 -18.76 32.52 -10.04
CA HIS A 189 -19.60 32.23 -8.88
C HIS A 189 -18.80 31.50 -7.79
N SER A 190 -17.85 32.19 -7.16
CA SER A 190 -17.06 31.65 -6.04
C SER A 190 -17.86 31.51 -4.73
N ARG A 191 -19.14 31.09 -4.80
CA ARG A 191 -19.97 30.77 -3.64
C ARG A 191 -20.83 29.54 -3.92
N PHE A 192 -20.20 28.37 -4.02
CA PHE A 192 -20.90 27.11 -3.75
C PHE A 192 -21.18 27.05 -2.24
N SER A 193 -22.25 27.73 -1.82
CA SER A 193 -22.87 27.43 -0.53
C SER A 193 -23.50 26.05 -0.68
N HIS A 194 -22.96 25.05 0.01
CA HIS A 194 -23.64 23.76 0.19
C HIS A 194 -24.98 24.02 0.90
N SER A 195 -26.04 24.28 0.13
CA SER A 195 -27.39 24.06 0.59
C SER A 195 -27.62 22.56 0.45
N SER A 196 -27.56 21.85 1.57
CA SER A 196 -28.00 20.47 1.67
C SER A 196 -29.47 20.41 1.27
N ARG A 197 -29.72 20.12 0.00
CA ARG A 197 -31.04 19.76 -0.51
C ARG A 197 -30.87 18.42 -1.20
N ASN A 198 -31.38 17.40 -0.51
CA ASN A 198 -31.45 16.01 -0.91
C ASN A 198 -31.68 15.81 -2.41
N GLN A 199 -30.73 15.18 -3.09
CA GLN A 199 -31.01 14.28 -4.20
C GLN A 199 -29.90 13.22 -4.31
N GLY A 200 -30.26 11.99 -3.94
CA GLY A 200 -29.90 10.78 -4.68
C GLY A 200 -28.46 10.24 -4.58
N GLN A 201 -28.32 9.19 -3.77
CA GLN A 201 -27.38 8.08 -3.91
C GLN A 201 -25.91 8.30 -3.52
N ALA A 202 -25.65 8.39 -2.21
CA ALA A 202 -24.54 7.64 -1.63
C ALA A 202 -25.01 6.19 -1.43
N LYS A 203 -24.72 5.31 -2.39
CA LYS A 203 -24.97 3.87 -2.25
C LYS A 203 -23.72 3.19 -1.70
N CYS A 204 -23.46 3.37 -0.40
CA CYS A 204 -22.65 2.42 0.35
C CYS A 204 -23.54 1.22 0.65
N MET A 205 -23.44 0.18 -0.16
CA MET A 205 -24.12 -1.09 0.09
C MET A 205 -23.21 -1.95 0.96
N ALA A 206 -23.31 -1.76 2.28
CA ALA A 206 -22.92 -2.76 3.27
C ALA A 206 -24.20 -3.15 4.00
N LEU A 207 -24.84 -4.22 3.54
CA LEU A 207 -25.88 -4.89 4.32
C LEU A 207 -25.16 -5.97 5.13
N SER A 208 -25.12 -5.81 6.45
CA SER A 208 -25.78 -6.76 7.37
C SER A 208 -25.35 -6.51 8.82
N ARG A 209 -26.28 -5.90 9.58
CA ARG A 209 -26.65 -6.13 10.98
C ARG A 209 -26.86 -4.81 11.75
N GLU A 210 -28.00 -4.78 12.43
CA GLU A 210 -28.62 -3.64 13.10
C GLU A 210 -27.66 -2.85 13.99
N VAL A 211 -27.61 -1.53 13.77
CA VAL A 211 -27.11 -0.57 14.76
C VAL A 211 -28.17 0.51 14.92
N THR A 212 -28.91 0.43 16.01
CA THR A 212 -29.86 1.43 16.48
C THR A 212 -29.10 2.58 17.14
N GLY A 213 -28.96 3.69 16.40
CA GLY A 213 -28.79 5.05 16.94
C GLY A 213 -27.38 5.46 17.41
N CYS A 214 -26.92 6.62 16.93
CA CYS A 214 -25.83 7.39 17.52
C CYS A 214 -26.36 8.80 17.83
N SER A 215 -26.22 9.25 19.08
CA SER A 215 -26.65 10.59 19.52
C SER A 215 -25.54 11.62 19.25
N PRO A 216 -25.86 12.84 18.77
CA PRO A 216 -24.87 13.76 18.21
C PRO A 216 -24.34 14.73 19.27
N ILE A 217 -23.49 14.30 20.21
CA ILE A 217 -22.81 15.24 21.10
C ILE A 217 -21.37 14.77 21.39
N SER A 218 -20.40 15.55 20.89
CA SER A 218 -18.96 15.66 21.24
C SER A 218 -17.92 14.75 20.53
N PRO A 219 -16.66 15.24 20.34
CA PRO A 219 -15.76 14.84 19.24
C PRO A 219 -14.67 13.81 19.60
N THR A 220 -14.87 13.00 20.64
CA THR A 220 -13.93 11.93 21.02
C THR A 220 -14.55 10.58 20.67
N SER A 221 -14.02 9.93 19.64
CA SER A 221 -14.50 8.63 19.15
C SER A 221 -14.15 7.51 20.14
N GLU A 222 -15.01 7.30 21.14
CA GLU A 222 -15.12 6.04 21.86
C GLU A 222 -16.46 5.38 21.50
N CYS A 223 -16.44 4.34 20.66
CA CYS A 223 -17.59 3.46 20.46
C CYS A 223 -17.47 2.25 21.37
N TRP A 224 -18.38 2.11 22.33
CA TRP A 224 -18.47 0.96 23.23
C TRP A 224 -19.52 -0.04 22.73
N THR A 225 -19.17 -1.33 22.66
CA THR A 225 -20.11 -2.44 22.45
C THR A 225 -20.70 -2.86 23.79
N ARG A 226 -22.02 -2.74 23.96
CA ARG A 226 -22.74 -3.25 25.15
C ARG A 226 -22.97 -4.74 24.99
N SER A 227 -22.26 -5.58 25.76
CA SER A 227 -22.56 -7.01 25.88
C SER A 227 -23.83 -7.20 26.70
N SER A 228 -24.94 -7.59 26.07
CA SER A 228 -26.10 -8.13 26.77
C SER A 228 -25.79 -9.57 27.19
N GLY A 229 -25.44 -9.77 28.45
CA GLY A 229 -25.47 -11.08 29.09
C GLY A 229 -26.91 -11.50 29.36
N SER A 230 -27.21 -12.76 29.02
CA SER A 230 -28.29 -13.55 29.59
C SER A 230 -27.91 -14.04 30.98
#